data_AF-A0A2T2VKC7-F1
#
_entry.id   AF-A0A2T2VKC7-F1
#
_cell.length_a   1.000
_cell.length_b   1.000
_cell.length_c   1.000
_cell.angle_alpha   90.00
_cell.angle_beta   90.00
_cell.angle_gamma   90.00
#
_symmetry.space_group_name_H-M   'P 1'
#
loop_
_entity.id
_entity.type
_entity.pdbx_description
1 polymer ?
#
loop_
_entity_poly.entity_id
_entity_poly.type
_entity_poly.pdbx_seq_one_letter_code
_entity_poly.pdbx_strand_id
1 'polypeptide(L)' 'DQEDDPKLSSHHHFFAYPGKPRKNATITELIYVPNDITDGLYLLNLQVPSIASDAAPSRPCLYALE' A
#
# COMPACT_ATOMS: atom_id res chain seq x y z
N ASP A 1 4.86 -11.61 -4.18
CA ASP A 1 3.47 -11.10 -4.13
C ASP A 1 2.50 -12.28 -3.97
N GLN A 2 1.18 -12.13 -4.15
CA GLN A 2 0.25 -13.27 -4.09
C GLN A 2 0.58 -14.35 -5.12
N GLU A 3 1.13 -13.96 -6.27
CA GLU A 3 1.53 -14.88 -7.33
C GLU A 3 2.74 -15.73 -6.90
N ASP A 4 3.71 -15.12 -6.22
CA ASP A 4 4.89 -15.81 -5.69
C ASP A 4 4.65 -16.54 -4.36
N ASP A 5 3.69 -16.08 -3.55
CA ASP A 5 3.33 -16.66 -2.26
C ASP A 5 1.81 -16.92 -2.18
N PRO A 6 1.35 -18.11 -2.61
CA PRO A 6 -0.07 -18.47 -2.59
C PRO A 6 -0.63 -18.56 -1.17
N LYS A 7 0.21 -18.59 -0.13
CA LYS A 7 -0.22 -18.60 1.27
C LYS A 7 -0.42 -17.20 1.84
N LEU A 8 -0.08 -16.14 1.09
CA LEU A 8 -0.24 -14.75 1.51
C LEU A 8 0.40 -14.48 2.88
N SER A 9 1.56 -15.09 3.15
CA SER A 9 2.18 -15.11 4.47
C SER A 9 2.53 -13.69 4.92
N SER A 10 3.05 -12.87 3.99
CA SER A 10 3.35 -11.46 4.22
C SER A 10 2.09 -10.64 4.52
N HIS A 11 1.00 -10.83 3.77
CA HIS A 11 -0.27 -10.13 4.02
C HIS A 11 -0.86 -10.54 5.37
N HIS A 12 -0.90 -11.84 5.69
CA HIS A 12 -1.40 -12.34 6.98
C HIS A 12 -0.59 -11.78 8.15
N HIS A 13 0.74 -11.76 8.03
CA HIS A 13 1.61 -11.19 9.05
C HIS A 13 1.40 -9.68 9.18
N PHE A 14 1.41 -8.93 8.06
CA PHE A 14 1.22 -7.49 8.05
C PHE A 14 -0.10 -7.08 8.68
N PHE A 15 -1.19 -7.77 8.35
CA PHE A 15 -2.51 -7.49 8.89
C PHE A 15 -2.77 -8.13 10.25
N ALA A 16 -1.88 -8.97 10.78
CA ALA A 16 -2.09 -9.77 12.00
C ALA A 16 -3.35 -10.67 11.95
N TYR A 17 -3.60 -11.27 10.78
CA TYR A 17 -4.71 -12.20 10.53
C TYR A 17 -4.30 -13.66 10.83
N PRO A 18 -5.19 -14.51 11.38
CA PRO A 18 -6.58 -14.26 11.76
C PRO A 18 -6.78 -13.69 13.18
N GLY A 19 -5.69 -13.43 13.92
CA GLY A 19 -5.73 -13.09 15.34
C GLY A 19 -6.41 -11.75 15.66
N LYS A 20 -5.65 -10.65 15.65
CA LYS A 20 -6.16 -9.30 15.96
C LYS A 20 -5.87 -8.36 14.79
N PRO A 21 -6.75 -8.34 13.76
CA PRO A 21 -6.45 -7.64 12.53
C PRO A 21 -6.20 -6.14 12.71
N ARG A 22 -5.18 -5.62 12.02
CA ARG A 22 -4.85 -4.19 11.97
C ARG A 22 -5.80 -3.46 11.02
N LYS A 23 -6.93 -2.98 11.54
CA LYS A 23 -7.98 -2.31 10.74
C LYS A 23 -7.58 -0.93 10.20
N ASN A 24 -6.59 -0.28 10.80
CA ASN A 24 -6.13 1.06 10.40
C ASN A 24 -4.81 0.99 9.62
N ALA A 25 -4.66 -0.05 8.79
CA ALA A 25 -3.48 -0.26 7.96
C ALA A 25 -3.93 -0.64 6.54
N THR A 26 -3.15 -0.24 5.55
CA THR A 26 -3.38 -0.54 4.14
C THR A 26 -2.08 -1.02 3.51
N ILE A 27 -2.19 -1.86 2.49
CA ILE A 27 -1.09 -2.18 1.58
C ILE A 27 -1.38 -1.46 0.26
N THR A 28 -0.38 -0.80 -0.31
CA THR A 28 -0.43 -0.26 -1.68
C THR A 28 0.61 -1.03 -2.49
N GLU A 29 0.18 -1.64 -3.59
CA GLU A 29 1.03 -2.45 -4.46
C GLU A 29 1.17 -1.77 -5.82
N LEU A 30 2.17 -2.18 -6.60
CA LEU A 30 2.39 -1.71 -7.97
C LEU A 30 2.60 -0.19 -8.10
N ILE A 31 3.07 0.47 -7.04
CA ILE A 31 3.50 1.87 -7.13
C ILE A 31 4.74 1.94 -8.02
N TYR A 32 4.73 2.89 -8.96
CA TYR A 32 5.89 3.25 -9.76
C TYR A 32 6.41 4.60 -9.29
N VAL A 33 7.70 4.65 -8.98
CA VAL A 33 8.44 5.89 -8.68
C VAL A 33 9.64 5.94 -9.63
N PRO A 34 9.86 7.04 -10.35
CA PRO A 34 11.05 7.20 -11.19
C PRO A 34 12.35 7.05 -10.38
N ASN A 35 13.36 6.40 -10.97
CA ASN A 35 14.63 6.06 -10.28
C ASN A 35 15.50 7.29 -9.93
N ASP A 36 15.24 8.45 -10.54
CA ASP A 36 15.94 9.71 -10.29
C ASP A 36 15.40 10.47 -9.07
N ILE A 37 14.30 10.00 -8.48
CA ILE A 37 13.76 10.55 -7.23
C ILE A 37 14.61 10.07 -6.04
N THR A 38 15.12 11.02 -5.25
CA THR A 38 15.94 10.75 -4.07
C THR A 38 15.11 10.17 -2.92
N ASP A 39 15.68 9.21 -2.20
CA ASP A 39 15.14 8.73 -0.93
C ASP A 39 14.96 9.87 0.08
N GLY A 40 13.84 9.88 0.82
CA GLY A 40 13.57 10.93 1.78
C GLY A 40 12.13 10.95 2.27
N LEU A 41 11.77 12.02 2.97
CA LEU A 41 10.40 12.25 3.43
C LEU A 41 9.60 13.00 2.36
N TYR A 42 8.45 12.43 2.03
CA TYR A 42 7.48 13.02 1.11
C TYR A 42 6.12 13.07 1.79
N LEU A 43 5.34 14.10 1.47
CA LEU A 43 3.91 14.08 1.75
C LEU A 43 3.25 13.16 0.72
N LEU A 44 2.62 12.08 1.21
CA LEU A 44 1.79 11.20 0.40
C LEU A 44 0.33 11.67 0.43
N ASN A 45 -0.18 12.11 -0.71
CA ASN A 45 -1.61 12.24 -0.96
C ASN A 45 -2.10 10.96 -1.64
N LEU A 46 -2.77 10.09 -0.89
CA LEU A 46 -3.32 8.83 -1.39
C LEU A 46 -4.80 9.01 -1.75
N GLN A 47 -5.10 9.00 -3.04
CA GLN A 47 -6.46 9.13 -3.54
C GLN A 47 -7.03 7.75 -3.86
N VAL A 48 -8.22 7.45 -3.32
CA VAL A 48 -8.92 6.17 -3.47
C VAL A 48 -10.39 6.45 -3.85
N PRO A 49 -10.97 5.75 -4.83
CA PRO A 49 -12.38 5.94 -5.18
C PRO A 49 -13.29 5.44 -4.06
N SER A 50 -14.49 6.02 -3.97
CA SER A 50 -15.51 5.60 -2.99
C SER A 50 -16.26 4.36 -3.50
N ILE A 51 -15.56 3.22 -3.58
CA ILE A 51 -16.09 1.94 -4.03
C ILE A 51 -15.90 0.91 -2.92
N ALA A 52 -16.99 0.25 -2.52
CA ALA A 52 -16.91 -0.88 -1.60
C ALA A 52 -16.38 -2.12 -2.35
N SER A 53 -15.13 -2.47 -2.08
CA SER A 53 -14.40 -3.58 -2.71
C SER A 53 -13.38 -4.15 -1.72
N ASP A 54 -12.85 -5.33 -2.01
CA ASP A 54 -11.74 -5.94 -1.28
C ASP A 54 -10.40 -5.24 -1.57
N ALA A 55 -10.27 -4.62 -2.75
CA ALA A 55 -9.20 -3.69 -3.10
C ALA A 55 -9.69 -2.63 -4.10
N ALA A 56 -9.14 -1.43 -4.01
CA ALA A 56 -9.47 -0.33 -4.92
C ALA A 56 -8.19 0.21 -5.61
N PRO A 57 -8.27 0.60 -6.89
CA PRO A 57 -7.16 1.31 -7.52
C PRO A 57 -6.91 2.63 -6.78
N SER A 58 -5.65 3.06 -6.74
CA SER A 58 -5.28 4.31 -6.08
C SER A 58 -4.42 5.19 -6.98
N ARG A 59 -4.40 6.49 -6.70
CA ARG A 59 -3.52 7.46 -7.34
C ARG A 59 -2.62 8.10 -6.27
N PRO A 60 -1.47 7.46 -5.93
CA PRO A 60 -0.52 8.05 -5.00
C PRO A 60 0.16 9.26 -5.64
N CYS A 61 0.11 10.40 -4.97
CA CYS A 61 0.85 11.61 -5.36
C CYS A 61 1.83 11.95 -4.25
N LEU A 62 3.12 11.93 -4.56
CA LEU A 62 4.20 12.30 -3.64
C LEU A 62 4.59 13.76 -3.86
N TYR A 63 4.70 14.52 -2.78
CA TYR A 63 5.19 15.90 -2.79
C TYR A 63 6.44 15.98 -1.91
N ALA A 64 7.53 16.51 -2.45
CA ALA A 64 8.71 16.80 -1.66
C ALA A 64 8.38 17.81 -0.55
N LEU A 65 8.96 17.63 0.62
CA LEU A 65 8.77 18.53 1.76
C LEU A 65 9.77 19.70 1.77
N GLU A 66 10.79 19.66 0.92
CA GLU A 66 11.85 20.66 0.71
C GLU A 66 12.18 20.78 -0.78
#